data_AF-A0A060BVD0-F1
#
_entry.id   AF-A0A060BVD0-F1
#
_cell.length_a   1.000
_cell.length_b   1.000
_cell.length_c   1.000
_cell.angle_alpha   90.00
_cell.angle_beta   90.00
_cell.angle_gamma   90.00
#
_symmetry.space_group_name_H-M   'P 1'
#
loop_
_entity.id
_entity.type
_entity.pdbx_description
1 polymer ?
#
loop_
_entity_poly.entity_id
_entity_poly.type
_entity_poly.pdbx_seq_one_letter_code
_entity_poly.pdbx_strand_id
1 'polypeptide(L)'
;FGELPLWQWPDVDLIRREPQTLANTVPCLRRTTAFYTFVQAMFFRQWTALHAYAASRGIRIIGDLPIYVSPDSCDVWAHPQLFELSSDRSPRQQAGVPPDYFSETGQLWGNPVYHWQAHEKDGFAWWIWRIRSNLRLFDVIRIDHFRGLAAFWSVPAGETTAVHGE
;
A
#
# COMPACT_ATOMS: atom_id res chain seq x y z
N PHE A 1 13.10 1.99 14.75
CA PHE A 1 11.99 2.74 15.37
C PHE A 1 11.15 1.86 16.30
N GLY A 2 11.75 0.91 17.05
CA GLY A 2 11.03 0.12 18.06
C GLY A 2 9.79 -0.63 17.59
N GLU A 3 9.71 -1.00 16.30
CA GLU A 3 8.53 -1.62 15.67
C GLU A 3 7.22 -0.81 15.79
N LEU A 4 7.35 0.50 16.03
CA LEU A 4 6.21 1.41 16.07
C LEU A 4 5.66 1.64 14.67
N PRO A 5 4.32 1.74 14.52
CA PRO A 5 3.71 2.10 13.25
C PRO A 5 4.15 3.50 12.83
N LEU A 6 4.12 3.77 11.53
CA LEU A 6 4.59 5.01 10.92
C LEU A 6 4.22 6.29 11.69
N TRP A 7 2.95 6.48 12.04
CA TRP A 7 2.45 7.70 12.71
C TRP A 7 2.87 7.81 14.19
N GLN A 8 3.51 6.78 14.75
CA GLN A 8 4.06 6.78 16.10
C GLN A 8 5.59 6.87 16.12
N TRP A 9 6.25 7.10 14.99
CA TRP A 9 7.69 7.33 15.00
C TRP A 9 8.04 8.58 15.81
N PRO A 10 9.14 8.57 16.56
CA PRO A 10 9.51 9.69 17.44
C PRO A 10 9.93 10.95 16.67
N ASP A 11 10.31 10.81 15.40
CA ASP A 11 10.77 11.91 14.55
C ASP A 11 9.67 12.32 13.56
N VAL A 12 8.96 13.39 13.90
CA VAL A 12 7.85 13.93 13.09
C VAL A 12 8.34 14.44 11.73
N ASP A 13 9.56 14.97 11.65
CA ASP A 13 10.10 15.48 10.39
C ASP A 13 10.44 14.31 9.45
N LEU A 14 10.85 13.16 10.01
CA LEU A 14 11.01 11.93 9.25
C LEU A 14 9.66 11.36 8.77
N ILE A 15 8.62 11.38 9.63
CA ILE A 15 7.25 11.01 9.22
C ILE A 15 6.78 11.89 8.06
N ARG A 16 7.06 13.20 8.14
CA ARG A 16 6.68 14.18 7.11
C ARG A 16 7.58 14.17 5.88
N ARG A 17 8.72 13.47 5.95
CA ARG A 17 9.73 13.36 4.90
C ARG A 17 10.36 14.71 4.58
N GLU A 18 10.62 15.51 5.61
CA GLU A 18 11.29 16.79 5.45
C GLU A 18 12.65 16.58 4.76
N PRO A 19 12.94 17.31 3.66
CA PRO A 19 14.11 17.03 2.82
C PRO A 19 15.43 17.04 3.60
N GLN A 20 15.59 17.97 4.54
CA GLN A 20 16.80 18.10 5.35
C GLN A 20 16.96 16.91 6.31
N THR A 21 15.87 16.46 6.94
CA THR A 21 15.87 15.30 7.83
C THR A 21 16.23 14.04 7.04
N LEU A 22 15.61 13.81 5.87
CA LEU A 22 15.97 12.70 5.00
C LEU A 22 17.44 12.74 4.56
N ALA A 23 17.94 13.91 4.16
CA ALA A 23 19.34 14.07 3.74
C ALA A 23 20.34 13.73 4.85
N ASN A 24 19.99 14.01 6.10
CA ASN A 24 20.81 13.68 7.27
C ASN A 24 20.68 12.21 7.69
N THR A 25 19.48 11.63 7.61
CA THR A 25 19.20 10.26 8.07
C THR A 25 19.67 9.18 7.09
N VAL A 26 19.50 9.40 5.77
CA VAL A 26 19.80 8.38 4.73
C VAL A 26 21.27 7.91 4.77
N PRO A 27 22.29 8.79 4.92
CA PRO A 27 23.67 8.35 5.06
C PRO A 27 23.91 7.43 6.27
N CYS A 28 23.26 7.71 7.40
CA CYS A 28 23.36 6.89 8.62
C CYS A 28 22.76 5.49 8.42
N LEU A 29 21.75 5.38 7.56
CA LEU A 29 21.07 4.10 7.25
C LEU A 29 21.67 3.36 6.06
N ARG A 30 22.76 3.86 5.45
CA ARG A 30 23.32 3.33 4.20
C ARG A 30 23.51 1.81 4.20
N ARG A 31 24.04 1.24 5.30
CA ARG A 31 24.27 -0.22 5.39
C ARG A 31 22.94 -0.99 5.41
N THR A 32 21.96 -0.51 6.15
CA THR A 32 20.62 -1.11 6.25
C THR A 32 19.88 -1.01 4.92
N THR A 33 19.91 0.17 4.29
CA THR A 33 19.33 0.38 2.96
C THR A 33 20.00 -0.54 1.94
N ALA A 34 21.33 -0.63 1.92
CA ALA A 34 22.06 -1.52 1.01
C ALA A 34 21.70 -3.00 1.22
N PHE A 35 21.50 -3.42 2.48
CA PHE A 35 21.06 -4.78 2.80
C PHE A 35 19.67 -5.07 2.22
N TYR A 36 18.67 -4.21 2.46
CA TYR A 36 17.33 -4.43 1.90
C TYR A 36 17.29 -4.31 0.38
N THR A 37 18.09 -3.44 -0.21
CA THR A 37 18.29 -3.40 -1.67
C THR A 37 18.86 -4.72 -2.19
N PHE A 38 19.83 -5.32 -1.50
CA PHE A 38 20.37 -6.63 -1.85
C PHE A 38 19.30 -7.73 -1.73
N VAL A 39 18.50 -7.74 -0.66
CA VAL A 39 17.39 -8.68 -0.49
C VAL A 39 16.40 -8.59 -1.65
N GLN A 40 15.98 -7.38 -2.02
CA GLN A 40 15.10 -7.16 -3.18
C GLN A 40 15.76 -7.62 -4.48
N ALA A 41 17.03 -7.30 -4.72
CA ALA A 41 17.76 -7.73 -5.90
C ALA A 41 17.82 -9.28 -6.02
N MET A 42 18.02 -9.98 -4.91
CA MET A 42 17.99 -11.44 -4.88
C MET A 42 16.61 -12.01 -5.18
N PHE A 43 15.55 -11.42 -4.61
CA PHE A 43 14.16 -11.81 -4.91
C PHE A 43 13.87 -11.66 -6.41
N PHE A 44 14.10 -10.47 -6.98
CA PHE A 44 13.81 -10.23 -8.39
C PHE A 44 14.65 -11.12 -9.31
N ARG A 45 15.92 -11.39 -8.98
CA ARG A 45 16.76 -12.32 -9.75
C ARG A 45 16.17 -13.72 -9.80
N GLN A 46 15.76 -14.25 -8.65
CA GLN A 46 15.21 -15.61 -8.56
C GLN A 46 13.82 -15.69 -9.21
N TRP A 47 12.97 -14.70 -8.94
CA TRP A 47 11.63 -14.63 -9.53
C TRP A 47 11.69 -14.54 -11.05
N THR A 48 12.56 -13.69 -11.59
CA THR A 48 12.73 -13.56 -13.05
C THR A 48 13.16 -14.88 -13.69
N ALA A 49 14.08 -15.62 -13.05
CA ALA A 49 14.49 -16.94 -13.55
C ALA A 49 13.33 -17.95 -13.52
N LEU A 50 12.52 -17.94 -12.48
CA LEU A 50 11.34 -18.79 -12.37
C LEU A 50 10.27 -18.44 -13.41
N HIS A 51 9.94 -17.15 -13.56
CA HIS A 51 8.96 -16.67 -14.54
C HIS A 51 9.40 -17.02 -15.96
N ALA A 52 10.67 -16.81 -16.31
CA ALA A 52 11.23 -17.23 -17.59
C ALA A 52 11.15 -18.75 -17.80
N TYR A 53 11.42 -19.54 -16.76
CA TYR A 53 11.28 -20.99 -16.84
C TYR A 53 9.82 -21.41 -17.08
N ALA A 54 8.86 -20.84 -16.34
CA ALA A 54 7.44 -21.09 -16.53
C ALA A 54 6.99 -20.74 -17.96
N ALA A 55 7.39 -19.57 -18.46
CA ALA A 55 7.11 -19.14 -19.82
C ALA A 55 7.71 -20.10 -20.87
N SER A 56 8.92 -20.63 -20.64
CA SER A 56 9.53 -21.63 -21.53
C SER A 56 8.74 -22.95 -21.62
N ARG A 57 7.88 -23.20 -20.64
CA ARG A 57 6.96 -24.35 -20.58
C ARG A 57 5.54 -24.01 -21.03
N GLY A 58 5.30 -22.81 -21.54
CA GLY A 58 3.96 -22.33 -21.92
C GLY A 58 3.04 -22.07 -20.73
N ILE A 59 3.59 -21.93 -19.52
CA ILE A 59 2.83 -21.65 -18.29
C ILE A 59 2.80 -20.14 -18.07
N ARG A 60 1.60 -19.60 -17.80
CA ARG A 60 1.40 -18.21 -17.38
C ARG A 60 1.13 -18.13 -15.88
N ILE A 61 1.62 -17.08 -15.24
CA ILE A 61 1.46 -16.82 -13.81
C ILE A 61 0.43 -15.72 -13.60
N ILE A 62 -0.57 -16.02 -12.75
CA ILE A 62 -1.57 -15.05 -12.29
C ILE A 62 -1.10 -14.49 -10.94
N GLY A 63 -0.82 -13.19 -10.91
CA GLY A 63 -0.55 -12.44 -9.70
C GLY A 63 -1.83 -11.98 -9.02
N ASP A 64 -1.68 -11.50 -7.79
CA ASP A 64 -2.76 -11.01 -6.97
C ASP A 64 -2.37 -9.67 -6.34
N LEU A 65 -3.21 -8.66 -6.54
CA LEU A 65 -2.93 -7.29 -6.15
C LEU A 65 -4.03 -6.79 -5.21
N PRO A 66 -3.79 -6.79 -3.87
CA PRO A 66 -4.57 -6.08 -2.86
C PRO A 66 -5.09 -4.73 -3.38
N ILE A 67 -6.38 -4.43 -3.31
CA ILE A 67 -6.85 -3.10 -3.75
C ILE A 67 -6.24 -2.03 -2.86
N TYR A 68 -6.25 -2.24 -1.54
CA TYR A 68 -5.66 -1.34 -0.56
C TYR A 68 -4.22 -1.72 -0.19
N VAL A 69 -3.53 -0.82 0.49
CA VAL A 69 -2.20 -1.03 1.08
C VAL A 69 -2.28 -0.94 2.60
N SER A 70 -1.29 -1.47 3.32
CA SER A 70 -1.22 -1.30 4.78
C SER A 70 -1.01 0.18 5.17
N PRO A 71 -1.62 0.67 6.26
CA PRO A 71 -1.36 2.03 6.75
C PRO A 71 0.11 2.23 7.17
N ASP A 72 0.75 1.17 7.69
CA ASP A 72 2.18 1.14 7.99
C ASP A 72 2.94 0.57 6.78
N SER A 73 3.06 1.36 5.72
CA SER A 73 3.75 0.97 4.48
C SER A 73 4.55 2.11 3.87
N CYS A 74 5.54 1.75 3.04
CA CYS A 74 6.31 2.75 2.29
C CYS A 74 5.45 3.50 1.27
N ASP A 75 4.39 2.89 0.74
CA ASP A 75 3.43 3.53 -0.16
C ASP A 75 2.73 4.71 0.52
N VAL A 76 2.18 4.47 1.71
CA VAL A 76 1.50 5.52 2.51
C VAL A 76 2.49 6.57 2.98
N TRP A 77 3.68 6.16 3.44
CA TRP A 77 4.71 7.10 3.89
C TRP A 77 5.21 8.01 2.76
N ALA A 78 5.49 7.45 1.59
CA ALA A 78 6.08 8.19 0.47
C ALA A 78 5.05 9.00 -0.34
N HIS A 79 3.79 8.57 -0.35
CA HIS A 79 2.70 9.20 -1.11
C HIS A 79 1.47 9.52 -0.26
N PRO A 80 1.62 10.20 0.89
CA PRO A 80 0.54 10.35 1.85
C PRO A 80 -0.65 11.18 1.32
N GLN A 81 -0.42 12.03 0.31
CA GLN A 81 -1.46 12.81 -0.37
C GLN A 81 -2.47 11.96 -1.16
N LEU A 82 -2.15 10.69 -1.42
CA LEU A 82 -2.97 9.75 -2.18
C LEU A 82 -3.98 8.98 -1.28
N PHE A 83 -3.99 9.26 0.02
CA PHE A 83 -4.76 8.55 1.03
C PHE A 83 -5.50 9.53 1.96
N GLU A 84 -6.63 9.10 2.51
CA GLU A 84 -7.38 9.87 3.52
C GLU A 84 -6.72 9.73 4.91
N LEU A 85 -5.79 10.63 5.21
CA LEU A 85 -4.98 10.61 6.43
C LEU A 85 -5.26 11.82 7.34
N SER A 86 -5.03 11.64 8.63
CA SER A 86 -4.98 12.70 9.64
C SER A 86 -3.66 13.49 9.55
N SER A 87 -3.57 14.61 10.28
CA SER A 87 -2.38 15.49 10.27
C SER A 87 -1.10 14.81 10.78
N ASP A 88 -1.23 13.75 11.59
CA ASP A 88 -0.16 12.91 12.11
C ASP A 88 0.21 11.72 11.19
N ARG A 89 -0.41 11.62 10.01
CA ARG A 89 -0.32 10.51 9.04
C ARG A 89 -1.01 9.21 9.46
N SER A 90 -1.77 9.17 10.55
CA SER A 90 -2.66 8.04 10.83
C SER A 90 -3.84 8.00 9.85
N PRO A 91 -4.46 6.84 9.58
CA PRO A 91 -5.69 6.79 8.78
C PRO A 91 -6.78 7.67 9.39
N ARG A 92 -7.38 8.55 8.59
CA ARG A 92 -8.59 9.30 8.99
C ARG A 92 -9.85 8.48 8.72
N GLN A 93 -9.81 7.72 7.63
CA GLN A 93 -10.86 6.83 7.15
C GLN A 93 -10.25 5.45 6.88
N GLN A 94 -11.00 4.41 7.22
CA GLN A 94 -10.58 3.02 7.16
C GLN A 94 -11.44 2.24 6.18
N ALA A 95 -10.82 1.35 5.41
CA ALA A 95 -11.52 0.46 4.51
C ALA A 95 -12.23 -0.67 5.26
N GLY A 96 -13.31 -1.14 4.66
CA GLY A 96 -14.04 -2.30 5.12
C GLY A 96 -15.11 -2.73 4.13
N VAL A 97 -16.07 -3.51 4.62
CA VAL A 97 -17.34 -3.79 3.95
C VAL A 97 -18.49 -3.62 4.94
N PRO A 98 -19.65 -3.14 4.48
CA PRO A 98 -20.80 -2.91 5.35
C PRO A 98 -21.34 -4.24 5.90
N PRO A 99 -22.19 -4.18 6.95
CA PRO A 99 -23.06 -5.29 7.29
C PRO A 99 -23.86 -5.81 6.11
N ASP A 100 -24.03 -7.12 6.07
CA ASP A 100 -24.87 -7.80 5.11
C ASP A 100 -25.55 -9.02 5.75
N TYR A 101 -26.28 -9.80 4.96
CA TYR A 101 -26.97 -10.98 5.47
C TYR A 101 -26.03 -12.12 5.92
N PHE A 102 -24.72 -12.02 5.64
CA PHE A 102 -23.70 -12.95 6.13
C PHE A 102 -22.97 -12.42 7.38
N SER A 103 -22.88 -11.10 7.58
CA SER A 103 -22.22 -10.47 8.73
C SER A 103 -23.00 -9.27 9.26
N GLU A 104 -23.48 -9.37 10.50
CA GLU A 104 -24.24 -8.29 11.17
C GLU A 104 -23.42 -7.00 11.40
N THR A 105 -22.09 -7.10 11.47
CA THR A 105 -21.21 -5.96 11.75
C THR A 105 -20.30 -5.58 10.60
N GLY A 106 -20.44 -6.25 9.45
CA GLY A 106 -19.55 -6.11 8.30
C GLY A 106 -18.14 -6.59 8.63
N GLN A 107 -17.13 -6.00 7.98
CA GLN A 107 -15.72 -6.26 8.27
C GLN A 107 -14.93 -4.96 8.21
N LEU A 108 -14.19 -4.66 9.27
CA LEU A 108 -13.30 -3.51 9.33
C LEU A 108 -11.87 -3.99 9.05
N TRP A 109 -11.27 -3.53 7.95
CA TRP A 109 -9.95 -4.00 7.52
C TRP A 109 -8.80 -3.10 7.99
N GLY A 110 -9.09 -1.83 8.27
CA GLY A 110 -8.12 -0.88 8.82
C GLY A 110 -7.12 -0.28 7.83
N ASN A 111 -7.21 -0.65 6.55
CA ASN A 111 -6.43 0.02 5.51
C ASN A 111 -6.87 1.48 5.33
N PRO A 112 -5.97 2.43 5.00
CA PRO A 112 -6.40 3.77 4.63
C PRO A 112 -7.15 3.71 3.29
N VAL A 113 -8.26 4.44 3.20
CA VAL A 113 -8.95 4.61 1.90
C VAL A 113 -8.21 5.60 1.02
N TYR A 114 -8.41 5.50 -0.29
CA TYR A 114 -7.77 6.38 -1.27
C TYR A 114 -8.43 7.75 -1.32
N HIS A 115 -7.62 8.80 -1.42
CA HIS A 115 -8.09 10.13 -1.79
C HIS A 115 -8.17 10.20 -3.33
N TRP A 116 -9.23 9.60 -3.91
CA TRP A 116 -9.35 9.38 -5.36
C TRP A 116 -9.23 10.65 -6.21
N GLN A 117 -9.65 11.81 -5.70
CA GLN A 117 -9.49 13.10 -6.39
C GLN A 117 -8.00 13.46 -6.60
N ALA A 118 -7.12 13.12 -5.65
CA ALA A 118 -5.68 13.33 -5.82
C ALA A 118 -5.07 12.39 -6.88
N HIS A 119 -5.54 11.13 -6.94
CA HIS A 119 -5.14 10.22 -8.02
C HIS A 119 -5.63 10.71 -9.38
N GLU A 120 -6.87 11.17 -9.48
CA GLU A 120 -7.40 11.69 -10.74
C GLU A 120 -6.61 12.90 -11.24
N LYS A 121 -6.23 13.81 -10.32
CA LYS A 121 -5.46 15.01 -10.64
C LYS A 121 -4.09 14.73 -11.29
N ASP A 122 -3.44 13.63 -10.94
CA ASP A 122 -2.15 13.24 -11.54
C ASP A 122 -2.27 12.20 -12.66
N GLY A 123 -3.49 11.90 -13.09
CA GLY A 123 -3.77 10.91 -14.14
C GLY A 123 -3.56 9.47 -13.67
N PHE A 124 -3.81 9.19 -12.39
CA PHE A 124 -3.67 7.89 -11.74
C PHE A 124 -2.24 7.34 -11.81
N ALA A 125 -1.24 8.23 -11.69
CA ALA A 125 0.16 7.90 -11.94
C ALA A 125 0.67 6.76 -11.03
N TRP A 126 0.29 6.79 -9.74
CA TRP A 126 0.65 5.75 -8.78
C TRP A 126 0.04 4.38 -9.13
N TRP A 127 -1.25 4.35 -9.51
CA TRP A 127 -1.92 3.12 -9.94
C TRP A 127 -1.31 2.55 -11.23
N ILE A 128 -1.01 3.39 -12.22
CA ILE A 128 -0.33 2.97 -13.45
C ILE A 128 1.04 2.39 -13.13
N TRP A 129 1.82 3.04 -12.26
CA TRP A 129 3.12 2.53 -11.81
C TRP A 129 2.99 1.18 -11.08
N ARG A 130 1.99 1.04 -10.21
CA ARG A 130 1.71 -0.19 -9.45
C ARG A 130 1.36 -1.36 -10.37
N ILE A 131 0.49 -1.16 -11.35
CA ILE A 131 0.13 -2.17 -12.35
C ILE A 131 1.33 -2.54 -13.22
N ARG A 132 2.07 -1.55 -13.74
CA ARG A 132 3.30 -1.81 -14.53
C ARG A 132 4.34 -2.60 -13.76
N SER A 133 4.49 -2.32 -12.46
CA SER A 133 5.45 -3.03 -11.61
C SER A 133 5.05 -4.50 -11.40
N ASN A 134 3.75 -4.77 -11.21
CA ASN A 134 3.24 -6.14 -11.09
C ASN A 134 3.28 -6.91 -12.42
N LEU A 135 3.08 -6.25 -13.57
CA LEU A 135 3.20 -6.88 -14.89
C LEU A 135 4.65 -7.25 -15.26
N ARG A 136 5.65 -6.79 -14.50
CA ARG A 136 7.02 -7.32 -14.61
C ARG A 136 7.19 -8.67 -13.91
N LEU A 137 6.26 -9.02 -13.02
CA LEU A 137 6.30 -10.24 -12.21
C LEU A 137 5.32 -11.29 -12.74
N PHE A 138 4.19 -10.86 -13.29
CA PHE A 138 3.07 -11.72 -13.62
C PHE A 138 2.54 -11.45 -15.03
N ASP A 139 1.92 -12.45 -15.64
CA ASP A 139 1.32 -12.34 -16.97
C ASP A 139 -0.10 -11.77 -16.91
N VAL A 140 -0.80 -12.01 -15.80
CA VAL A 140 -2.14 -11.52 -15.50
C VAL A 140 -2.17 -11.09 -14.04
N ILE A 141 -2.93 -10.05 -13.72
CA ILE A 141 -3.12 -9.57 -12.35
C ILE A 141 -4.60 -9.71 -12.00
N ARG A 142 -4.88 -10.44 -10.92
CA ARG A 142 -6.15 -10.35 -10.21
C ARG A 142 -6.10 -9.13 -9.30
N ILE A 143 -7.11 -8.26 -9.41
CA ILE A 143 -7.33 -7.19 -8.42
C ILE A 143 -8.41 -7.72 -7.49
N ASP A 144 -8.06 -7.97 -6.23
CA ASP A 144 -9.03 -8.33 -5.20
C ASP A 144 -9.95 -7.13 -4.92
N HIS A 145 -11.12 -7.44 -4.35
CA HIS A 145 -12.14 -6.44 -4.01
C HIS A 145 -12.38 -5.40 -5.13
N PHE A 146 -12.35 -5.85 -6.39
CA PHE A 146 -12.44 -5.01 -7.60
C PHE A 146 -13.59 -4.01 -7.57
N ARG A 147 -14.70 -4.35 -6.90
CA ARG A 147 -15.87 -3.49 -6.74
C ARG A 147 -15.54 -2.15 -6.05
N GLY A 148 -14.49 -2.12 -5.24
CA GLY A 148 -13.92 -0.92 -4.60
C GLY A 148 -13.48 0.17 -5.58
N LEU A 149 -13.20 -0.17 -6.85
CA LEU A 149 -12.91 0.80 -7.91
C LEU A 149 -14.18 1.52 -8.41
N ALA A 150 -15.36 0.92 -8.24
CA ALA A 150 -16.64 1.54 -8.59
C ALA A 150 -17.26 2.26 -7.40
N ALA A 151 -17.23 1.62 -6.23
CA ALA A 151 -17.61 2.22 -4.95
C ALA A 151 -16.95 1.44 -3.82
N PHE A 152 -16.51 2.12 -2.77
CA PHE A 152 -15.89 1.52 -1.60
C PHE A 152 -16.65 1.91 -0.34
N TRP A 153 -16.42 1.17 0.74
CA TRP A 153 -16.96 1.48 2.06
C TRP A 153 -15.89 2.15 2.90
N SER A 154 -16.23 3.32 3.44
CA SER A 154 -15.33 4.17 4.22
C SER A 154 -15.84 4.29 5.66
N VAL A 155 -15.05 3.86 6.63
CA VAL A 155 -15.42 3.89 8.06
C VAL A 155 -14.52 4.86 8.80
N PRO A 156 -15.05 5.81 9.59
CA PRO A 156 -14.22 6.74 10.37
C PRO A 156 -13.20 6.03 11.26
N ALA A 157 -12.01 6.61 11.40
CA ALA A 157 -11.02 6.12 12.35
C ALA A 157 -11.55 6.18 13.79
N GLY A 158 -11.24 5.15 14.59
CA GLY A 158 -11.71 4.99 15.97
C GLY A 158 -12.92 4.06 16.12
N GLU A 159 -13.62 3.76 15.04
CA GLU A 159 -14.64 2.70 15.05
C GLU A 159 -14.01 1.32 15.29
N THR A 160 -14.77 0.45 15.98
CA THR A 160 -14.36 -0.94 16.26
C THR A 160 -15.03 -1.96 15.34
N THR A 161 -16.02 -1.52 14.55
CA THR A 161 -16.75 -2.33 13.56
C THR A 161 -16.95 -1.53 12.27
N ALA A 162 -17.50 -2.16 11.23
CA ALA A 162 -17.76 -1.49 9.95
C ALA A 162 -19.20 -0.96 9.79
N VAL A 163 -20.00 -0.96 10.86
CA VAL A 163 -21.42 -0.57 10.83
C VAL A 163 -21.61 0.89 10.44
N HIS A 164 -20.75 1.78 10.95
CA HIS A 164 -20.87 3.23 10.78
C HIS A 164 -19.96 3.75 9.66
N GLY A 165 -20.08 3.17 8.46
CA GLY A 165 -19.40 3.67 7.26
C GLY A 165 -20.34 4.33 6.25
N GLU A 166 -19.73 4.87 5.19
CA GLU A 166 -20.39 5.47 4.02
C GLU A 166 -19.80 4.97 2.69
#